data_AF-A0A142EP74-F1
#
_entry.id   AF-A0A142EP74-F1
#
_cell.length_a   1.000
_cell.length_b   1.000
_cell.length_c   1.000
_cell.angle_alpha   90.00
_cell.angle_beta   90.00
_cell.angle_gamma   90.00
#
_symmetry.space_group_name_H-M   'P 1'
#
loop_
_entity.id
_entity.type
_entity.pdbx_description
1 polymer ?
#
loop_
_entity_poly.entity_id
_entity_poly.type
_entity_poly.pdbx_seq_one_letter_code
_entity_poly.pdbx_strand_id
1 'polypeptide(L)'
;MSIFTTQQELILHFREHPPQTFSILQVEYPHTSLRAQDWITQQDAVLIQFTHSLLTTQVDLSGVTPYVLLHFDESKQYLGASLSLGTAPGSFGIVAQSQQVLLLPFDSSLPIQKITHFSLNS
;
A
#
# COMPACT_ATOMS: atom_id res chain seq x y z
N MET A 1 -20.05 -7.12 0.06
CA MET A 1 -19.85 -5.69 -0.25
C MET A 1 -19.09 -5.63 -1.56
N SER A 2 -19.43 -4.66 -2.42
CA SER A 2 -18.71 -4.41 -3.67
C SER A 2 -17.38 -3.73 -3.38
N ILE A 3 -16.40 -3.90 -4.27
CA ILE A 3 -15.13 -3.17 -4.23
C ILE A 3 -15.36 -1.84 -4.96
N PHE A 4 -14.95 -0.73 -4.35
CA PHE A 4 -14.98 0.60 -4.95
C PHE A 4 -13.57 1.05 -5.29
N THR A 5 -13.43 1.73 -6.42
CA THR A 5 -12.13 2.24 -6.89
C THR A 5 -12.24 3.69 -7.34
N THR A 6 -11.24 4.49 -7.00
CA THR A 6 -11.18 5.92 -7.33
C THR A 6 -9.74 6.30 -7.67
N GLN A 7 -9.54 7.03 -8.76
CA GLN A 7 -8.24 7.63 -9.09
C GLN A 7 -8.11 9.00 -8.45
N GLN A 8 -6.97 9.26 -7.81
CA GLN A 8 -6.67 10.55 -7.18
C GLN A 8 -5.17 10.68 -6.89
N GLU A 9 -4.77 11.80 -6.31
CA GLU A 9 -3.40 12.02 -5.86
C GLU A 9 -3.26 11.76 -4.35
N LEU A 10 -2.18 11.09 -4.00
CA LEU A 10 -1.73 10.88 -2.63
C LEU A 10 -0.41 11.61 -2.42
N ILE A 11 -0.33 12.37 -1.33
CA ILE A 11 0.89 13.06 -0.90
C ILE A 11 1.47 12.28 0.28
N LEU A 12 2.69 11.74 0.11
CA LEU A 12 3.49 11.21 1.21
C LEU A 12 4.28 12.32 1.88
N HIS A 13 4.17 12.40 3.20
CA HIS A 13 4.88 13.38 4.02
C HIS A 13 6.03 12.74 4.77
N PHE A 14 7.16 13.46 4.80
CA PHE A 14 8.40 12.98 5.38
C PHE A 14 8.90 13.95 6.46
N ARG A 15 9.62 13.42 7.44
CA ARG A 15 10.38 14.21 8.40
C ARG A 15 11.59 14.80 7.67
N GLU A 16 11.70 16.13 7.68
CA GLU A 16 12.86 16.85 7.13
C GLU A 16 13.10 16.63 5.63
N HIS A 17 12.07 16.19 4.89
CA HIS A 17 12.11 16.01 3.44
C HIS A 17 10.85 16.61 2.79
N PRO A 18 10.94 17.17 1.58
CA PRO A 18 9.77 17.65 0.86
C PRO A 18 8.75 16.52 0.64
N PRO A 19 7.43 16.81 0.72
CA PRO A 19 6.41 15.84 0.37
C PRO A 19 6.56 15.35 -1.07
N GLN A 20 6.15 14.11 -1.33
CA GLN A 20 6.12 13.51 -2.67
C GLN A 20 4.70 13.14 -3.04
N THR A 21 4.31 13.45 -4.28
CA THR A 21 2.95 13.17 -4.80
C THR A 21 2.96 11.96 -5.72
N PHE A 22 1.97 11.10 -5.55
CA PHE A 22 1.76 9.87 -6.34
C PHE A 22 0.34 9.88 -6.90
N SER A 23 0.20 9.61 -8.20
CA SER A 23 -1.10 9.26 -8.78
C SER A 23 -1.43 7.83 -8.40
N ILE A 24 -2.50 7.64 -7.62
CA ILE A 24 -2.87 6.33 -7.06
C ILE A 24 -4.24 5.85 -7.54
N LEU A 25 -4.42 4.54 -7.50
CA LEU A 25 -5.73 3.90 -7.42
C LEU A 25 -6.07 3.66 -5.95
N GLN A 26 -7.06 4.36 -5.40
CA GLN A 26 -7.61 4.02 -4.08
C GLN A 26 -8.63 2.89 -4.26
N VAL A 27 -8.54 1.86 -3.41
CA VAL A 27 -9.41 0.68 -3.42
C VAL A 27 -9.98 0.47 -2.02
N GLU A 28 -11.31 0.52 -1.89
CA GLU A 28 -11.99 0.09 -0.67
C GLU A 28 -12.23 -1.41 -0.73
N TYR A 29 -11.57 -2.15 0.16
CA TYR A 29 -11.46 -3.60 0.07
C TYR A 29 -12.12 -4.31 1.26
N PRO A 30 -13.26 -5.00 1.06
CA PRO A 30 -14.04 -5.59 2.15
C PRO A 30 -13.61 -7.02 2.53
N HIS A 31 -12.62 -7.60 1.84
CA HIS A 31 -12.21 -8.99 2.04
C HIS A 31 -10.90 -9.10 2.82
N THR A 32 -10.71 -10.23 3.51
CA THR A 32 -9.52 -10.49 4.34
C THR A 32 -8.36 -11.15 3.60
N SER A 33 -8.51 -11.39 2.31
CA SER A 33 -7.45 -11.91 1.45
C SER A 33 -7.39 -11.05 0.20
N LEU A 34 -6.28 -10.36 0.02
CA LEU A 34 -5.99 -9.49 -1.10
C LEU A 34 -4.92 -10.13 -1.97
N ARG A 35 -5.18 -10.31 -3.26
CA ARG A 35 -4.13 -10.60 -4.24
C ARG A 35 -3.64 -9.29 -4.84
N ALA A 36 -2.42 -8.87 -4.49
CA ALA A 36 -1.87 -7.58 -4.89
C ALA A 36 -1.75 -7.44 -6.41
N GLN A 37 -1.41 -8.54 -7.10
CA GLN A 37 -1.25 -8.59 -8.56
C GLN A 37 -2.48 -8.07 -9.32
N ASP A 38 -3.69 -8.30 -8.80
CA ASP A 38 -4.94 -7.90 -9.46
C ASP A 38 -5.09 -6.36 -9.54
N TRP A 39 -4.36 -5.62 -8.70
CA TRP A 39 -4.45 -4.16 -8.59
C TRP A 39 -3.24 -3.45 -9.19
N ILE A 40 -2.04 -3.95 -8.93
CA ILE A 40 -0.81 -3.30 -9.42
C ILE A 40 -0.67 -3.36 -10.94
N THR A 41 -1.36 -4.26 -11.64
CA THR A 41 -1.42 -4.28 -13.10
C THR A 41 -2.30 -3.15 -13.67
N GLN A 42 -3.14 -2.54 -12.84
CA GLN A 42 -4.02 -1.44 -13.24
C GLN A 42 -3.36 -0.08 -13.02
N GLN A 43 -2.56 0.05 -11.96
CA GLN A 43 -1.83 1.28 -11.64
C GLN A 43 -0.59 0.96 -10.81
N ASP A 44 0.50 1.68 -11.08
CA ASP A 44 1.79 1.45 -10.40
C ASP A 44 1.67 1.66 -8.88
N ALA A 45 0.92 2.67 -8.45
CA ALA A 45 0.69 2.99 -7.05
C ALA A 45 -0.77 2.73 -6.66
N VAL A 46 -0.98 1.93 -5.61
CA VAL A 46 -2.32 1.51 -5.18
C VAL A 46 -2.46 1.66 -3.67
N LEU A 47 -3.46 2.42 -3.22
CA LEU A 47 -3.85 2.49 -1.81
C LEU A 47 -5.01 1.54 -1.57
N ILE A 48 -4.78 0.48 -0.80
CA ILE A 48 -5.83 -0.43 -0.34
C ILE A 48 -6.28 0.01 1.05
N GLN A 49 -7.59 0.22 1.21
CA GLN A 49 -8.25 0.52 2.47
C GLN A 49 -9.13 -0.66 2.86
N PHE A 50 -8.75 -1.39 3.91
CA PHE A 50 -9.51 -2.53 4.38
C PHE A 50 -10.73 -2.06 5.17
N THR A 51 -11.92 -2.46 4.73
CA THR A 51 -13.20 -2.02 5.34
C THR A 51 -13.85 -3.07 6.24
N HIS A 52 -13.22 -4.24 6.40
CA HIS A 52 -13.69 -5.29 7.29
C HIS A 52 -13.24 -5.07 8.74
N SER A 53 -14.00 -5.61 9.69
CA SER A 53 -13.72 -5.47 11.14
C SER A 53 -12.70 -6.47 11.70
N LEU A 54 -12.18 -7.39 10.89
CA LEU A 54 -11.18 -8.38 11.31
C LEU A 54 -9.80 -7.73 11.51
N LEU A 55 -9.05 -8.21 12.51
CA LEU A 55 -7.76 -7.66 12.93
C LEU A 55 -6.66 -7.78 11.86
N THR A 56 -6.77 -8.76 10.98
CA THR A 56 -5.70 -9.14 10.06
C THR A 56 -6.21 -9.35 8.65
N THR A 57 -5.45 -8.87 7.68
CA THR A 57 -5.65 -9.12 6.25
C THR A 57 -4.44 -9.87 5.70
N GLN A 58 -4.67 -10.96 4.97
CA GLN A 58 -3.63 -11.62 4.20
C GLN A 58 -3.45 -10.88 2.88
N VAL A 59 -2.23 -10.46 2.58
CA VAL A 59 -1.87 -9.84 1.31
C VAL A 59 -0.93 -10.79 0.58
N ASP A 60 -1.42 -11.38 -0.52
CA ASP A 60 -0.65 -12.22 -1.42
C ASP A 60 0.09 -11.35 -2.45
N LEU A 61 1.41 -11.47 -2.43
CA LEU A 61 2.39 -10.75 -3.23
C LEU A 61 3.14 -11.68 -4.21
N SER A 62 2.64 -12.91 -4.38
CA SER A 62 3.21 -13.87 -5.31
C SER A 62 3.20 -13.35 -6.74
N GLY A 63 4.34 -13.45 -7.43
CA GLY A 63 4.48 -13.01 -8.82
C GLY A 63 4.47 -11.49 -9.04
N VAL A 64 4.59 -10.71 -7.96
CA VAL A 64 4.73 -9.25 -7.99
C VAL A 64 6.21 -8.89 -8.14
N THR A 65 6.51 -7.91 -9.00
CA THR A 65 7.84 -7.27 -9.11
C THR A 65 8.24 -6.59 -7.79
N PRO A 66 9.46 -6.06 -7.62
CA PRO A 66 9.82 -5.42 -6.37
C PRO A 66 8.86 -4.28 -5.99
N TYR A 67 8.17 -4.42 -4.85
CA TYR A 67 7.17 -3.48 -4.35
C TYR A 67 7.39 -3.22 -2.86
N VAL A 68 7.25 -1.96 -2.47
CA VAL A 68 7.18 -1.53 -1.07
C VAL A 68 5.72 -1.45 -0.66
N LEU A 69 5.41 -2.04 0.49
CA LEU A 69 4.12 -1.92 1.15
C LEU A 69 4.30 -0.99 2.34
N LEU A 70 3.70 0.19 2.27
CA LEU A 70 3.69 1.16 3.37
C LEU A 70 2.40 0.98 4.16
N HIS A 71 2.53 0.70 5.45
CA HIS A 71 1.43 0.41 6.36
C HIS A 71 1.03 1.67 7.11
N PHE A 72 -0.27 1.97 7.14
CA PHE A 72 -0.82 3.12 7.85
C PHE A 72 -2.03 2.74 8.72
N ASP A 73 -2.26 3.52 9.78
CA ASP A 73 -3.47 3.43 10.61
C ASP A 73 -4.65 4.21 10.00
N GLU A 74 -5.80 4.24 10.68
CA GLU A 74 -6.99 5.01 10.24
C GLU A 74 -6.71 6.52 10.15
N SER A 75 -5.82 7.02 10.99
CA SER A 75 -5.40 8.42 11.04
C SER A 75 -4.32 8.75 10.00
N LYS A 76 -4.09 7.83 9.05
CA LYS A 76 -3.10 7.93 7.96
C LYS A 76 -1.66 8.04 8.46
N GLN A 77 -1.40 7.70 9.72
CA GLN A 77 -0.07 7.71 10.31
C GLN A 77 0.69 6.45 9.94
N TYR A 78 1.97 6.62 9.68
CA TYR A 78 2.85 5.53 9.25
C TYR A 78 3.14 4.57 10.40
N LEU A 79 2.92 3.27 10.15
CA LEU A 79 3.15 2.19 11.11
C LEU A 79 4.43 1.39 10.79
N GLY A 80 4.82 1.34 9.52
CA GLY A 80 5.97 0.55 9.07
C GLY A 80 5.91 0.22 7.59
N ALA A 81 6.94 -0.47 7.10
CA ALA A 81 7.03 -0.89 5.71
C ALA A 81 7.47 -2.34 5.59
N SER A 82 6.94 -3.01 4.57
CA SER A 82 7.37 -4.33 4.12
C SER A 82 7.91 -4.23 2.70
N LEU A 83 8.95 -4.99 2.36
CA LEU A 83 9.50 -5.03 1.00
C LEU A 83 9.31 -6.41 0.40
N SER A 84 8.58 -6.48 -0.72
CA SER A 84 8.58 -7.65 -1.58
C SER A 84 9.69 -7.49 -2.61
N LEU A 85 10.69 -8.36 -2.60
CA LEU A 85 11.80 -8.32 -3.56
C LEU A 85 11.52 -9.13 -4.83
N GLY A 86 10.57 -10.07 -4.81
CA GLY A 86 10.19 -10.88 -5.99
C GLY A 86 11.33 -11.67 -6.64
N THR A 87 12.45 -11.90 -5.95
CA THR A 87 13.70 -12.43 -6.53
C THR A 87 13.70 -13.94 -6.79
N ALA A 88 12.69 -14.67 -6.32
CA ALA A 88 12.55 -16.10 -6.56
C ALA A 88 11.08 -16.48 -6.82
N PRO A 89 10.82 -17.46 -7.71
CA PRO A 89 9.48 -18.01 -7.88
C PRO A 89 9.07 -18.74 -6.59
N GLY A 90 8.04 -18.22 -5.92
CA GLY A 90 7.51 -18.77 -4.68
C GLY A 90 6.31 -17.97 -4.21
N SER A 91 5.46 -18.61 -3.40
CA SER A 91 4.34 -17.90 -2.77
C SER A 91 4.87 -16.96 -1.69
N PHE A 92 4.55 -15.67 -1.78
CA PHE A 92 4.91 -14.69 -0.76
C PHE A 92 3.63 -13.98 -0.30
N GLY A 93 3.37 -14.01 0.99
CA GLY A 93 2.25 -13.28 1.58
C GLY A 93 2.64 -12.66 2.90
N ILE A 94 2.05 -11.51 3.20
CA ILE A 94 2.18 -10.85 4.50
C ILE A 94 0.82 -10.81 5.20
N VAL A 95 0.84 -10.85 6.52
CA VAL A 95 -0.34 -10.56 7.34
C VAL A 95 -0.24 -9.11 7.77
N ALA A 96 -1.09 -8.26 7.21
CA ALA A 96 -1.19 -6.86 7.58
C ALA A 96 -2.18 -6.70 8.75
N GLN A 97 -1.75 -5.99 9.79
CA GLN A 97 -2.62 -5.50 10.88
C GLN A 97 -3.01 -4.02 10.70
N SER A 98 -2.54 -3.42 9.61
CA SER A 98 -2.81 -2.03 9.23
C SER A 98 -4.13 -1.96 8.47
N GLN A 99 -4.88 -0.89 8.67
CA GLN A 99 -6.16 -0.66 8.00
C GLN A 99 -5.96 -0.12 6.58
N GLN A 100 -4.80 0.47 6.32
CA GLN A 100 -4.45 1.04 5.03
C GLN A 100 -3.06 0.57 4.62
N VAL A 101 -2.95 0.10 3.37
CA VAL A 101 -1.68 -0.34 2.78
C VAL A 101 -1.51 0.35 1.44
N LEU A 102 -0.44 1.13 1.30
CA LEU A 102 -0.03 1.73 0.04
C LEU A 102 1.04 0.84 -0.60
N LEU A 103 0.73 0.30 -1.78
CA LEU A 103 1.66 -0.44 -2.61
C LEU A 103 2.33 0.53 -3.59
N LEU A 104 3.66 0.60 -3.56
CA LEU A 104 4.47 1.40 -4.49
C LEU A 104 5.54 0.51 -5.14
N PRO A 105 5.90 0.76 -6.41
CA PRO A 105 7.08 0.15 -6.99
C PRO A 105 8.30 0.49 -6.15
N PHE A 106 9.23 -0.45 -6.00
CA PHE A 106 10.44 -0.20 -5.22
C PHE A 106 11.30 0.89 -5.87
N ASP A 107 11.54 1.95 -5.10
CA ASP A 107 12.49 3.01 -5.43
C ASP A 107 13.49 3.16 -4.27
N SER A 108 14.77 2.89 -4.56
CA SER A 108 15.86 3.02 -3.59
C SER A 108 16.08 4.45 -3.07
N SER A 109 15.56 5.46 -3.79
CA SER A 109 15.65 6.86 -3.40
C SER A 109 14.55 7.31 -2.43
N LEU A 110 13.49 6.50 -2.25
CA LEU A 110 12.40 6.79 -1.34
C LEU A 110 12.90 6.73 0.12
N PRO A 111 12.87 7.84 0.89
CA PRO A 111 13.40 7.85 2.25
C PRO A 111 12.38 7.25 3.24
N ILE A 112 12.16 5.94 3.17
CA ILE A 112 11.14 5.19 3.95
C ILE A 112 11.23 5.49 5.46
N GLN A 113 12.45 5.58 6.00
CA GLN A 113 12.69 5.84 7.43
C GLN A 113 12.23 7.24 7.88
N LYS A 114 11.99 8.14 6.93
CA LYS A 114 11.52 9.50 7.20
C LYS A 114 10.01 9.63 7.00
N ILE A 115 9.30 8.63 6.48
CA ILE A 115 7.84 8.71 6.28
C ILE A 115 7.12 8.96 7.61
N THR A 116 6.13 9.85 7.59
CA THR A 116 5.33 10.20 8.77
C THR A 116 3.86 9.86 8.59
N HIS A 117 3.25 10.31 7.50
CA HIS A 117 1.84 10.12 7.20
C HIS A 117 1.59 10.37 5.70
N PHE A 118 0.35 10.17 5.27
CA PHE A 118 -0.09 10.60 3.95
C PHE A 118 -1.34 11.48 4.01
N SER A 119 -1.55 12.27 2.96
CA SER A 119 -2.80 12.97 2.70
C SER A 119 -3.32 12.65 1.30
N LEU A 120 -4.61 12.79 1.09
CA LEU A 120 -5.25 12.65 -0.22
C LEU A 120 -5.62 14.05 -0.69
N ASN A 121 -5.37 14.37 -1.96
CA ASN A 121 -5.88 15.61 -2.54
C ASN A 121 -7.37 15.41 -2.84
N SER A 122 -8.19 16.17 -2.11
CA SER A 122 -9.65 16.28 -2.30
C SER A 122 -10.00 17.15 -3.51
#